data_AF-A0ABD0PVZ5-F1
#
_entry.id   AF-A0ABD0PVZ5-F1
#
_cell.length_a   1.000
_cell.length_b   1.000
_cell.length_c   1.000
_cell.angle_alpha   90.00
_cell.angle_beta   90.00
_cell.angle_gamma   90.00
#
_symmetry.space_group_name_H-M   'P 1'
#
loop_
_entity.id
_entity.type
_entity.pdbx_description
1 polymer ?
#
loop_
_entity_poly.entity_id
_entity_poly.type
_entity_poly.pdbx_seq_one_letter_code
_entity_poly.pdbx_strand_id
1 'polypeptide(L)'
;MLPAYHFSDKQEWALTKDKSVKHMDLCLTVVDRTAGSQIKLQGCRENDSRQQGFGGGGAAQIFNIIIIIFPLQKWEQIDNNSKLRHVGSNLCLDSRSARNGGLTVEVCNPSLTQQWKFTLNLQP
;
A
#
# COMPACT_ATOMS: atom_id res chain seq x y z
N MET A 1 36.04 4.97 -20.58
CA MET A 1 35.47 3.98 -19.63
C MET A 1 35.20 4.73 -18.33
N LEU A 2 33.97 5.23 -18.13
CA LEU A 2 33.59 5.94 -16.91
C LEU A 2 32.84 4.97 -15.97
N PRO A 3 33.10 5.01 -14.66
CA PRO A 3 32.51 4.09 -13.71
C PRO A 3 31.02 4.42 -13.52
N ALA A 4 30.25 3.38 -13.23
CA ALA A 4 28.81 3.41 -13.06
C ALA A 4 28.36 4.57 -12.16
N TYR A 5 27.55 5.47 -12.74
CA TYR A 5 26.56 6.24 -11.99
C TYR A 5 25.62 5.22 -11.35
N HIS A 6 25.94 4.79 -10.12
CA HIS A 6 24.95 4.25 -9.22
C HIS A 6 23.94 5.36 -8.98
N PHE A 7 22.85 5.38 -9.76
CA PHE A 7 21.66 6.08 -9.32
C PHE A 7 21.30 5.47 -7.95
N SER A 8 21.45 6.33 -6.95
CA SER A 8 21.15 6.04 -5.56
C SER A 8 19.64 6.12 -5.38
N ASP A 9 18.93 5.10 -5.86
CA ASP A 9 17.51 4.91 -5.61
C ASP A 9 17.27 3.51 -5.05
N LYS A 10 17.92 3.22 -3.92
CA LYS A 10 17.38 2.22 -3.01
C LYS A 10 16.07 2.77 -2.50
N GLN A 11 14.96 2.37 -3.13
CA GLN A 11 13.64 2.65 -2.61
C GLN A 11 13.48 1.78 -1.36
N GLU A 12 13.84 2.34 -0.21
CA GLU A 12 13.80 1.63 1.07
C GLU A 12 12.34 1.57 1.54
N TRP A 13 11.82 0.36 1.65
CA TRP A 13 10.46 0.10 2.14
C TRP A 13 10.54 -0.74 3.40
N ALA A 14 9.74 -0.38 4.40
CA ALA A 14 9.65 -1.11 5.65
C ALA A 14 8.20 -1.54 5.90
N LEU A 15 7.99 -2.83 6.17
CA LEU A 15 6.74 -3.30 6.75
C LEU A 15 6.84 -3.15 8.28
N THR A 16 6.03 -2.27 8.84
CA THR A 16 6.03 -1.99 10.28
C THR A 16 5.20 -3.01 11.06
N LYS A 17 5.39 -3.05 12.40
CA LYS A 17 4.61 -3.91 13.30
C LYS A 17 3.10 -3.63 13.23
N ASP A 18 2.71 -2.38 12.98
CA ASP A 18 1.31 -2.00 12.79
C ASP A 18 0.78 -2.34 11.40
N LYS A 19 1.48 -3.20 10.64
CA LYS A 19 1.11 -3.69 9.32
C LYS A 19 1.04 -2.59 8.27
N SER A 20 1.84 -1.53 8.37
CA SER A 20 1.89 -0.48 7.35
C SER A 20 3.16 -0.62 6.51
N VAL A 21 3.05 -0.42 5.20
CA VAL A 21 4.22 -0.40 4.32
C VAL A 21 4.65 1.05 4.16
N LYS A 22 5.73 1.43 4.84
CA LYS A 22 6.24 2.80 4.91
C LYS A 22 7.44 3.00 3.97
N HIS A 23 7.51 4.18 3.39
CA HIS A 23 8.66 4.75 2.68
C HIS A 23 8.85 6.18 3.19
N MET A 24 9.85 6.38 4.05
CA MET A 24 9.99 7.61 4.83
C MET A 24 8.69 7.91 5.61
N ASP A 25 8.10 9.10 5.44
CA ASP A 25 6.84 9.52 6.09
C ASP A 25 5.58 9.15 5.30
N LEU A 26 5.74 8.41 4.20
CA LEU A 26 4.67 8.01 3.31
C LEU A 26 4.30 6.54 3.51
N CYS A 27 3.01 6.25 3.49
CA CYS A 27 2.44 4.91 3.62
C CYS A 27 1.74 4.49 2.32
N LEU A 28 1.95 3.23 1.95
CA LEU A 28 1.24 2.59 0.85
C LEU A 28 -0.25 2.54 1.18
N THR A 29 -1.07 3.26 0.41
CA THR A 29 -2.50 3.45 0.68
C THR A 29 -3.33 2.93 -0.49
N VAL A 30 -4.30 2.07 -0.17
CA VAL A 30 -5.30 1.63 -1.14
C VAL A 30 -6.37 2.73 -1.25
N VAL A 31 -6.49 3.36 -2.41
CA VAL A 31 -7.46 4.46 -2.61
C VAL A 31 -8.89 3.93 -2.77
N ASP A 32 -9.03 2.76 -3.39
CA ASP A 32 -10.29 2.06 -3.57
C ASP A 32 -10.07 0.55 -3.44
N ARG A 33 -11.01 -0.14 -2.79
CA ARG A 33 -10.97 -1.59 -2.53
C ARG A 33 -11.61 -2.36 -3.69
N THR A 34 -11.35 -1.91 -4.91
CA THR A 34 -11.77 -2.55 -6.15
C THR A 34 -10.53 -3.07 -6.87
N ALA A 35 -10.60 -4.27 -7.45
CA ALA A 35 -9.50 -4.78 -8.27
C ALA A 35 -9.26 -3.86 -9.48
N GLY A 36 -8.00 -3.60 -9.81
CA GLY A 36 -7.59 -2.63 -10.81
C GLY A 36 -7.35 -1.22 -10.25
N SER A 37 -7.68 -0.97 -8.98
CA SER A 37 -7.45 0.34 -8.37
C SER A 37 -5.96 0.61 -8.18
N GLN A 38 -5.52 1.82 -8.52
CA GLN A 38 -4.16 2.26 -8.27
C GLN A 38 -3.96 2.56 -6.79
N ILE A 39 -2.80 2.16 -6.27
CA ILE A 39 -2.39 2.55 -4.92
C ILE A 39 -1.67 3.89 -4.99
N LYS A 40 -1.70 4.62 -3.87
CA LYS A 40 -1.00 5.89 -3.75
C LYS A 40 -0.18 5.94 -2.47
N LEU A 41 0.87 6.72 -2.51
CA LEU A 41 1.60 7.11 -1.32
C LEU A 41 0.91 8.33 -0.71
N GLN A 42 0.52 8.20 0.54
CA GLN A 42 -0.08 9.27 1.33
C GLN A 42 0.66 9.35 2.67
N GLY A 43 0.49 10.44 3.41
CA GLY A 43 1.02 10.53 4.77
C GLY A 43 0.56 9.34 5.61
N CYS A 44 1.49 8.76 6.37
CA CYS A 44 1.18 7.66 7.27
C CYS A 44 0.16 8.10 8.33
N ARG A 45 -0.99 7.42 8.36
CA ARG A 45 -2.00 7.58 9.40
C ARG A 45 -1.79 6.43 10.38
N GLU A 46 -1.09 6.74 11.46
CA GLU A 46 -1.19 5.91 12.66
C GLU A 46 -2.65 5.99 13.13
N ASN A 47 -3.17 4.97 13.81
CA ASN A 47 -4.57 4.91 14.27
C ASN A 47 -4.87 5.99 15.33
N ASP A 48 -4.66 7.27 15.03
CA ASP A 48 -5.10 8.38 15.84
C ASP A 48 -6.56 8.64 15.46
N SER A 49 -7.41 8.33 16.43
CA SER A 49 -8.85 8.59 16.48
C SER A 49 -9.21 10.09 16.38
N ARG A 50 -8.33 10.95 15.86
CA ARG A 50 -8.57 12.37 15.62
C ARG A 50 -8.94 12.58 14.16
N GLN A 51 -10.24 12.40 13.95
CA GLN A 51 -11.06 13.04 12.94
C GLN A 51 -10.46 14.39 12.49
N GLN A 52 -9.88 14.44 11.30
CA GLN A 52 -9.85 15.71 10.55
C GLN A 52 -11.12 15.75 9.71
N GLY A 53 -12.10 16.49 10.23
CA GLY A 53 -13.35 16.75 9.55
C GLY A 53 -13.08 17.43 8.21
N PHE A 54 -13.56 16.81 7.12
CA PHE A 54 -13.68 17.51 5.85
C PHE A 54 -14.88 18.46 5.95
N GLY A 55 -14.58 19.75 6.15
CA GLY A 55 -15.49 20.83 5.81
C GLY A 55 -15.55 21.00 4.29
N GLY A 56 -16.76 21.14 3.75
CA GLY A 56 -17.01 21.47 2.34
C GLY A 56 -18.04 20.54 1.70
N GLY A 57 -19.25 21.05 1.48
CA GLY A 57 -20.46 20.27 1.19
C GLY A 57 -20.61 19.65 -0.21
N GLY A 58 -21.60 18.77 -0.32
CA GLY A 58 -22.13 18.22 -1.57
C GLY A 58 -21.98 16.70 -1.70
N ALA A 59 -23.04 15.96 -1.37
CA ALA A 59 -23.33 14.56 -1.76
C ALA A 59 -22.18 13.52 -1.73
N ALA A 60 -21.86 12.94 -0.56
CA ALA A 60 -21.30 11.57 -0.42
C ALA A 60 -21.20 11.12 1.06
N GLN A 61 -22.30 10.83 1.75
CA GLN A 61 -22.24 10.39 3.16
C GLN A 61 -22.22 8.87 3.41
N ILE A 62 -22.32 8.03 2.37
CA ILE A 62 -22.21 6.57 2.55
C ILE A 62 -20.77 6.07 2.31
N PHE A 63 -20.01 6.71 1.40
CA PHE A 63 -18.63 6.34 1.11
C PHE A 63 -17.64 6.70 2.23
N ASN A 64 -17.91 7.76 2.99
CA ASN A 64 -17.00 8.25 4.04
C ASN A 64 -17.02 7.38 5.31
N ILE A 65 -18.16 6.75 5.67
CA ILE A 65 -18.22 5.84 6.83
C ILE A 65 -17.31 4.61 6.59
N ILE A 66 -17.29 4.08 5.37
CA ILE A 66 -16.50 2.90 5.01
C ILE A 66 -14.99 3.17 5.05
N ILE A 67 -14.55 4.35 4.58
CA ILE A 67 -13.12 4.74 4.57
C ILE A 67 -12.56 4.98 5.98
N ILE A 68 -13.39 5.38 6.95
CA ILE A 68 -12.96 5.61 8.34
C ILE A 68 -12.89 4.30 9.15
N ILE A 69 -13.76 3.33 8.88
CA ILE A 69 -13.79 2.04 9.61
C ILE A 69 -12.70 1.08 9.11
N PHE A 70 -12.36 1.11 7.82
CA PHE A 70 -11.40 0.18 7.24
C PHE A 70 -10.05 0.84 6.98
N PRO A 71 -8.98 0.37 7.62
CA PRO A 71 -7.69 1.04 7.54
C PRO A 71 -7.02 0.72 6.20
N LEU A 72 -7.05 1.69 5.27
CA LEU A 72 -6.57 1.59 3.88
C LEU A 72 -5.04 1.46 3.72
N GLN A 73 -4.29 1.64 4.80
CA GLN A 73 -2.82 1.60 4.83
C GLN A 73 -2.29 0.30 5.46
N LYS A 74 -3.14 -0.71 5.63
CA LYS A 74 -2.80 -1.94 6.33
C LYS A 74 -2.60 -3.09 5.37
N TRP A 75 -1.45 -3.72 5.49
CA TRP A 75 -0.93 -4.77 4.61
C TRP A 75 -0.39 -5.92 5.43
N GLU A 76 -0.71 -7.14 4.99
CA GLU A 76 -0.24 -8.37 5.60
C GLU A 76 0.56 -9.18 4.59
N GLN A 77 1.61 -9.83 5.10
CA GLN A 77 2.37 -10.80 4.34
C GLN A 77 1.65 -12.15 4.34
N ILE A 78 1.43 -12.71 3.16
CA ILE A 78 0.83 -14.03 2.98
C ILE A 78 1.76 -14.93 2.16
N ASP A 79 1.36 -16.21 1.98
CA ASP A 79 2.08 -17.20 1.17
C ASP A 79 3.58 -17.26 1.51
N ASN A 80 3.91 -17.51 2.79
CA ASN A 80 5.29 -17.53 3.30
C ASN A 80 6.05 -16.20 3.08
N ASN A 81 5.40 -15.07 3.31
CA ASN A 81 5.97 -13.72 3.14
C ASN A 81 6.38 -13.39 1.70
N SER A 82 5.75 -14.06 0.72
CA SER A 82 6.00 -13.85 -0.70
C SER A 82 4.99 -12.93 -1.38
N LYS A 83 3.92 -12.52 -0.69
CA LYS A 83 2.93 -11.57 -1.22
C LYS A 83 2.46 -10.59 -0.15
N LEU A 84 2.01 -9.42 -0.59
CA LEU A 84 1.40 -8.39 0.24
C LEU A 84 -0.09 -8.30 -0.08
N ARG A 85 -0.93 -8.63 0.91
CA ARG A 85 -2.39 -8.51 0.84
C ARG A 85 -2.85 -7.31 1.66
N HIS A 86 -3.83 -6.59 1.16
CA HIS A 86 -4.47 -5.54 1.94
C HIS A 86 -5.39 -6.16 3.01
N VAL A 87 -5.20 -5.73 4.27
CA VAL A 87 -5.88 -6.30 5.43
C VAL A 87 -7.39 -6.12 5.32
N GLY A 88 -8.15 -7.20 5.54
CA GLY A 88 -9.61 -7.18 5.45
C GLY A 88 -10.15 -7.20 4.01
N SER A 89 -9.33 -7.61 3.03
CA SER A 89 -9.74 -7.81 1.63
C SER A 89 -9.01 -9.00 0.99
N ASN A 90 -9.47 -9.46 -0.19
CA ASN A 90 -8.79 -10.45 -1.02
C ASN A 90 -7.89 -9.83 -2.09
N LEU A 91 -7.44 -8.59 -1.85
CA LEU A 91 -6.67 -7.81 -2.79
C LEU A 91 -5.18 -7.85 -2.46
N CYS A 92 -4.37 -8.22 -3.45
CA CYS A 92 -2.92 -8.27 -3.37
C CYS A 92 -2.31 -7.11 -4.16
N LEU A 93 -1.16 -6.64 -3.68
CA LEU A 93 -0.34 -5.68 -4.40
C LEU A 93 0.14 -6.31 -5.72
N ASP A 94 -0.05 -5.62 -6.84
CA ASP A 94 0.26 -6.12 -8.17
C ASP A 94 1.02 -5.07 -8.99
N SER A 95 2.09 -5.51 -9.65
CA SER A 95 2.93 -4.68 -10.52
C SER A 95 2.56 -4.79 -12.00
N ARG A 96 1.52 -5.54 -12.37
CA ARG A 96 1.10 -5.71 -13.79
C ARG A 96 0.88 -4.38 -14.51
N SER A 97 0.40 -3.37 -13.79
CA SER A 97 0.08 -2.05 -14.30
C SER A 97 1.18 -1.02 -14.06
N ALA A 98 2.35 -1.44 -13.57
CA ALA A 98 3.46 -0.53 -13.25
C ALA A 98 3.86 0.36 -14.43
N ARG A 99 3.76 -0.15 -15.67
CA ARG A 99 4.03 0.60 -16.90
C ARG A 99 2.96 1.65 -17.26
N ASN A 100 1.73 1.49 -16.76
CA ASN A 100 0.56 2.29 -17.14
C ASN A 100 0.10 3.25 -16.02
N GLY A 101 0.96 3.55 -15.05
CA GLY A 101 0.66 4.53 -13.99
C GLY A 101 0.90 4.05 -12.56
N GLY A 102 1.57 2.90 -12.38
CA GLY A 102 2.07 2.47 -11.07
C GLY A 102 1.47 1.15 -10.58
N LEU A 103 1.68 0.87 -9.30
CA LEU A 103 1.21 -0.35 -8.66
C LEU A 103 -0.31 -0.31 -8.44
N THR A 104 -0.95 -1.46 -8.61
CA THR A 104 -2.40 -1.61 -8.42
C THR A 104 -2.69 -2.66 -7.37
N VAL A 105 -3.92 -2.65 -6.85
CA VAL A 105 -4.48 -3.77 -6.10
C VAL A 105 -5.30 -4.64 -7.03
N GLU A 106 -5.08 -5.95 -6.95
CA GLU A 106 -5.75 -6.94 -7.80
C GLU A 106 -6.19 -8.12 -6.95
N VAL A 107 -7.12 -8.93 -7.46
CA VAL A 107 -7.49 -10.18 -6.78
C VAL A 107 -6.24 -11.06 -6.64
N CYS A 108 -5.99 -11.54 -5.43
CA CYS A 108 -4.84 -12.40 -5.14
C CYS A 108 -4.85 -13.65 -6.03
N ASN A 109 -3.75 -13.88 -6.74
CA ASN A 109 -3.58 -15.00 -7.67
C ASN A 109 -2.10 -15.46 -7.64
N PRO A 110 -1.72 -16.57 -8.32
CA PRO A 110 -0.35 -17.07 -8.30
C PRO A 110 0.62 -16.36 -9.27
N SER A 111 0.27 -15.17 -9.79
CA SER A 111 1.13 -14.41 -10.71
C SER A 111 2.45 -13.97 -10.07
N LEU A 112 3.52 -13.97 -10.87
CA LEU A 112 4.82 -13.39 -10.50
C LEU A 112 4.72 -11.89 -10.22
N THR A 113 3.76 -11.18 -10.85
CA THR A 113 3.57 -9.73 -10.65
C THR A 113 3.05 -9.35 -9.26
N GLN A 114 2.58 -10.34 -8.49
CA GLN A 114 2.12 -10.19 -7.11
C GLN A 114 3.13 -10.71 -6.08
N GLN A 115 4.32 -11.12 -6.51
CA GLN A 115 5.35 -11.60 -5.60
C GLN A 115 6.16 -10.43 -5.05
N TRP A 116 6.07 -10.25 -3.73
CA TRP A 116 6.73 -9.17 -3.00
C TRP A 116 7.45 -9.75 -1.80
N LYS A 117 8.77 -9.50 -1.72
CA LYS A 117 9.61 -9.93 -0.61
C LYS A 117 10.47 -8.76 -0.16
N PHE A 118 10.43 -8.45 1.13
CA PHE A 118 11.35 -7.46 1.70
C PHE A 118 12.74 -8.08 1.81
N THR A 119 13.75 -7.35 1.33
CA THR A 119 15.16 -7.80 1.33
C THR A 119 15.73 -7.85 2.75
N LEU A 120 15.20 -7.01 3.64
CA LEU A 120 15.49 -7.00 5.08
C LEU A 120 14.17 -7.19 5.83
N ASN A 121 13.95 -8.39 6.38
CA ASN A 121 12.90 -8.59 7.36
C ASN A 121 13.41 -8.10 8.71
N LEU A 122 13.47 -6.77 8.88
CA LEU A 122 13.68 -6.17 10.19
C LEU A 122 12.37 -6.35 10.98
N GLN A 123 12.17 -7.54 11.54
CA GLN A 123 11.24 -7.73 12.65
C GLN A 123 11.96 -7.26 13.92
N PRO A 124 11.52 -6.16 14.57
CA PRO A 124 11.94 -5.88 15.94
C PRO A 124 11.15 -6.74 16.93
#